data_AF-A0A1Q3AL72-F1
#
_entry.id   AF-A0A1Q3AL72-F1
#
_cell.length_a   1.000
_cell.length_b   1.000
_cell.length_c   1.000
_cell.angle_alpha   90.00
_cell.angle_beta   90.00
_cell.angle_gamma   90.00
#
_symmetry.space_group_name_H-M   'P 1'
#
loop_
_entity.id
_entity.type
_entity.pdbx_description
1 polymer ?
#
loop_
_entity_poly.entity_id
_entity_poly.type
_entity_poly.pdbx_seq_one_letter_code
_entity_poly.pdbx_strand_id
1 'polypeptide(L)'
;MAVGKLPDFISCLRFMMAARKHLVYFYSMKESESPTSGQLDIERQATLLKNIVERLYLNEGVNCYVLKNIPQEGLPTYNDQTYTGVEIVIIPQVHTLSKDEQNVLVRMMMASQVLRPARLFIGMISWDTTKESEMSGDIELALSSRITSEDWLKHKFWFACCEPNENELFSPLMEATPESPAELQYTDVHVNRSIHRYILDVMIHLRMHKLVDTTKGGGVHTSALRDVLALSQLIALYRFKKRFVTPEHVKLACTWYFPLHIEILKASTMDASVLYGSRPELVEGMLKCIADVKLSKTVETENPLFLETVVVQDVLNKVVPPV
;
A
#
# COMPACT_ATOMS: atom_id res chain seq x y z
N MET A 1 -4.58 -16.42 -5.74
CA MET A 1 -4.63 -15.06 -6.34
C MET A 1 -3.86 -15.13 -7.63
N ALA A 2 -4.36 -14.50 -8.71
CA ALA A 2 -3.57 -14.34 -9.93
C ALA A 2 -2.24 -13.67 -9.54
N VAL A 3 -1.14 -14.24 -10.03
CA VAL A 3 0.21 -13.77 -9.73
C VAL A 3 0.31 -12.30 -10.15
N GLY A 4 0.50 -11.40 -9.20
CA GLY A 4 0.79 -10.00 -9.47
C GLY A 4 -0.37 -9.01 -9.39
N LYS A 5 -1.59 -9.37 -8.94
CA LYS A 5 -2.63 -8.36 -8.66
C LYS A 5 -2.54 -7.83 -7.21
N LEU A 6 -2.77 -6.53 -7.04
CA LEU A 6 -2.90 -5.87 -5.75
C LEU A 6 -4.12 -6.40 -4.96
N PRO A 7 -4.16 -6.22 -3.62
CA PRO A 7 -5.26 -6.73 -2.82
C PRO A 7 -6.56 -5.93 -2.98
N ASP A 8 -7.68 -6.66 -2.87
CA ASP A 8 -9.05 -6.15 -3.06
C ASP A 8 -9.39 -5.05 -2.05
N PHE A 9 -9.92 -3.91 -2.53
CA PHE A 9 -10.20 -2.73 -1.71
C PHE A 9 -11.08 -3.03 -0.48
N ILE A 10 -12.12 -3.87 -0.62
CA ILE A 10 -13.06 -4.17 0.48
C ILE A 10 -12.36 -4.90 1.64
N SER A 11 -11.50 -5.87 1.30
CA SER A 11 -10.72 -6.60 2.31
C SER A 11 -9.73 -5.66 3.00
N CYS A 12 -9.05 -4.82 2.22
CA CYS A 12 -8.13 -3.81 2.71
C CYS A 12 -8.81 -2.83 3.68
N LEU A 13 -10.00 -2.35 3.32
CA LEU A 13 -10.78 -1.41 4.12
C LEU A 13 -11.19 -2.01 5.47
N ARG A 14 -11.62 -3.28 5.50
CA ARG A 14 -11.90 -3.99 6.77
C ARG A 14 -10.65 -4.10 7.65
N PHE A 15 -9.50 -4.40 7.05
CA PHE A 15 -8.23 -4.50 7.78
C PHE A 15 -7.76 -3.15 8.30
N MET A 16 -7.96 -2.09 7.52
CA MET A 16 -7.69 -0.72 7.90
C MET A 16 -8.46 -0.30 9.16
N MET A 17 -9.77 -0.61 9.18
CA MET A 17 -10.63 -0.31 10.32
C MET A 17 -10.23 -1.11 11.57
N ALA A 18 -9.95 -2.40 11.41
CA ALA A 18 -9.55 -3.27 12.51
C ALA A 18 -8.18 -2.87 13.12
N ALA A 19 -7.20 -2.54 12.27
CA ALA A 19 -5.84 -2.18 12.71
C ALA A 19 -5.67 -0.69 13.04
N ARG A 20 -6.65 0.17 12.69
CA ARG A 20 -6.57 1.63 12.73
C ARG A 20 -5.31 2.17 12.03
N LYS A 21 -5.13 1.74 10.79
CA LYS A 21 -3.99 2.10 9.94
C LYS A 21 -4.43 2.92 8.73
N HIS A 22 -3.48 3.46 7.98
CA HIS A 22 -3.76 4.26 6.78
C HIS A 22 -3.49 3.43 5.53
N LEU A 23 -4.18 3.71 4.42
CA LEU A 23 -4.04 2.94 3.17
C LEU A 23 -3.72 3.82 1.97
N VAL A 24 -3.10 3.21 0.96
CA VAL A 24 -2.95 3.79 -0.38
C VAL A 24 -3.92 3.09 -1.33
N TYR A 25 -4.60 3.87 -2.15
CA TYR A 25 -5.55 3.42 -3.15
C TYR A 25 -5.06 3.80 -4.54
N PHE A 26 -4.80 2.80 -5.39
CA PHE A 26 -4.49 2.99 -6.80
C PHE A 26 -5.74 2.84 -7.65
N TYR A 27 -5.96 3.79 -8.55
CA TYR A 27 -7.01 3.71 -9.56
C TYR A 27 -6.45 3.97 -10.94
N SER A 28 -6.99 3.27 -11.93
CA SER A 28 -6.60 3.44 -13.32
C SER A 28 -7.33 4.64 -13.91
N MET A 29 -6.60 5.54 -14.56
CA MET A 29 -7.22 6.48 -15.49
C MET A 29 -7.24 5.85 -16.87
N LYS A 30 -8.43 5.76 -17.47
CA LYS A 30 -8.59 5.52 -18.92
C LYS A 30 -8.78 6.88 -19.56
N GLU A 31 -8.13 7.10 -20.70
CA GLU A 31 -7.95 8.38 -21.41
C GLU A 31 -9.00 9.46 -21.11
N SER A 32 -8.51 10.62 -20.70
CA SER A 32 -9.27 11.86 -20.73
C SER A 32 -8.44 12.86 -21.56
N GLU A 33 -8.97 13.31 -22.71
CA GLU A 33 -8.28 14.12 -23.72
C GLU A 33 -7.91 15.55 -23.26
N SER A 34 -8.15 15.93 -21.99
CA SER A 34 -7.83 17.26 -21.47
C SER A 34 -7.36 17.28 -19.99
N PRO A 35 -6.53 18.26 -19.58
CA PRO A 35 -6.13 18.42 -18.18
C PRO A 35 -7.30 18.75 -17.24
N THR A 36 -8.35 19.40 -17.75
CA THR A 36 -9.59 19.66 -17.01
C THR A 36 -10.46 18.42 -16.81
N SER A 37 -10.43 17.45 -17.74
CA SER A 37 -11.13 16.18 -17.56
C SER A 37 -10.44 15.28 -16.53
N GLY A 38 -9.10 15.31 -16.47
CA GLY A 38 -8.35 14.59 -15.43
C GLY A 38 -8.75 15.01 -14.01
N GLN A 39 -8.95 16.30 -13.75
CA GLN A 39 -9.40 16.78 -12.44
C GLN A 39 -10.84 16.38 -12.10
N LEU A 40 -11.72 16.37 -13.10
CA LEU A 40 -13.10 15.88 -12.94
C LEU A 40 -13.15 14.38 -12.66
N ASP A 41 -12.29 13.58 -13.28
CA ASP A 41 -12.25 12.14 -13.06
C ASP A 41 -11.68 11.76 -11.69
N ILE A 42 -10.73 12.56 -11.15
CA ILE A 42 -10.26 12.42 -9.76
C ILE A 42 -11.41 12.68 -8.78
N GLU A 43 -12.16 13.76 -8.98
CA GLU A 43 -13.28 14.11 -8.11
C GLU A 43 -14.40 13.06 -8.18
N ARG A 44 -14.68 12.52 -9.37
CA ARG A 44 -15.62 11.41 -9.57
C ARG A 44 -15.16 10.17 -8.81
N GLN A 45 -13.91 9.76 -8.97
CA GLN A 45 -13.36 8.59 -8.29
C GLN A 45 -13.32 8.75 -6.77
N ALA A 46 -12.96 9.94 -6.26
CA ALA A 46 -13.01 10.24 -4.83
C ALA A 46 -14.45 10.19 -4.28
N THR A 47 -15.43 10.63 -5.07
CA THR A 47 -16.85 10.56 -4.71
C THR A 47 -17.38 9.13 -4.74
N LEU A 48 -16.98 8.33 -5.74
CA LEU A 48 -17.29 6.90 -5.79
C LEU A 48 -16.74 6.17 -4.56
N LEU A 49 -15.46 6.42 -4.22
CA LEU A 49 -14.83 5.85 -3.05
C LEU A 49 -15.56 6.23 -1.76
N LYS A 50 -15.92 7.52 -1.62
CA LYS A 50 -16.73 8.02 -0.51
C LYS A 50 -18.05 7.25 -0.40
N ASN A 51 -18.78 7.11 -1.51
CA ASN A 51 -20.06 6.41 -1.54
C ASN A 51 -19.92 4.92 -1.16
N ILE A 52 -18.84 4.25 -1.58
CA ILE A 52 -18.57 2.85 -1.22
C ILE A 52 -18.32 2.73 0.28
N VAL A 53 -17.49 3.60 0.85
CA VAL A 53 -17.18 3.62 2.29
C VAL A 53 -18.44 3.89 3.11
N GLU A 54 -19.21 4.92 2.76
CA GLU A 54 -20.45 5.25 3.44
C GLU A 54 -21.44 4.08 3.35
N ARG A 55 -21.58 3.44 2.19
CA ARG A 55 -22.48 2.30 2.02
C ARG A 55 -22.08 1.08 2.87
N LEU A 56 -20.79 0.79 2.98
CA LEU A 56 -20.29 -0.34 3.76
C LEU A 56 -20.42 -0.13 5.27
N TYR A 57 -20.38 1.12 5.74
CA TYR A 57 -20.33 1.48 7.15
C TYR A 57 -21.49 2.38 7.62
N LEU A 58 -22.60 2.41 6.88
CA LEU A 58 -23.83 3.16 7.19
C LEU A 58 -24.31 2.96 8.63
N ASN A 59 -24.12 1.75 9.19
CA ASN A 59 -24.59 1.38 10.52
C ASN A 59 -23.52 1.54 11.63
N GLU A 60 -22.27 1.84 11.28
CA GLU A 60 -21.13 1.88 12.22
C GLU A 60 -20.72 3.32 12.62
N GLY A 61 -21.46 4.34 12.18
CA GLY A 61 -21.18 5.74 12.54
C GLY A 61 -19.85 6.26 11.96
N VAL A 62 -19.46 5.76 10.78
CA VAL A 62 -18.23 6.16 10.08
C VAL A 62 -18.54 7.35 9.17
N ASN A 63 -17.86 8.48 9.40
CA ASN A 63 -17.99 9.66 8.56
C ASN A 63 -16.86 9.69 7.53
N CYS A 64 -17.18 9.90 6.25
CA CYS A 64 -16.20 9.96 5.17
C CYS A 64 -16.08 11.37 4.57
N TYR A 65 -14.85 11.90 4.52
CA TYR A 65 -14.55 13.23 3.99
C TYR A 65 -13.53 13.16 2.86
N VAL A 66 -13.72 13.97 1.81
CA VAL A 66 -12.74 14.14 0.74
C VAL A 66 -12.05 15.48 0.93
N LEU A 67 -10.74 15.44 1.15
CA LEU A 67 -9.92 16.62 1.43
C LEU A 67 -9.35 17.18 0.13
N LYS A 68 -10.00 18.20 -0.45
CA LYS A 68 -9.52 18.78 -1.73
C LYS A 68 -8.16 19.48 -1.61
N ASN A 69 -7.89 20.15 -0.48
CA ASN A 69 -6.63 20.81 -0.16
C ASN A 69 -6.24 20.48 1.28
N ILE A 70 -4.93 20.34 1.56
CA ILE A 70 -4.45 20.12 2.93
C ILE A 70 -4.52 21.45 3.71
N PRO A 71 -5.35 21.54 4.77
CA PRO A 71 -5.48 22.77 5.53
C PRO A 71 -4.17 23.07 6.27
N GLN A 72 -3.64 24.28 6.11
CA GLN A 72 -2.42 24.71 6.82
C GLN A 72 -2.63 24.79 8.35
N GLU A 73 -3.87 24.98 8.80
CA GLU A 73 -4.26 25.07 10.21
C GLU A 73 -4.63 23.70 10.83
N GLY A 74 -4.51 22.61 10.06
CA GLY A 74 -4.98 21.29 10.46
C GLY A 74 -6.49 21.11 10.29
N LEU A 75 -6.96 19.87 10.40
CA LEU A 75 -8.40 19.58 10.37
C LEU A 75 -9.07 20.11 11.64
N PRO A 76 -10.31 20.63 11.57
CA PRO A 76 -11.03 21.11 12.75
C PRO A 76 -11.07 20.00 13.79
N THR A 77 -10.53 20.28 14.97
CA THR A 77 -10.66 19.40 16.13
C THR A 77 -12.03 19.72 16.70
N TYR A 78 -12.99 18.81 16.58
CA TYR A 78 -14.27 18.99 17.26
C TYR A 78 -13.98 18.96 18.77
N ASN A 79 -14.28 20.06 19.46
CA ASN A 79 -14.18 20.15 20.92
C ASN A 79 -15.17 19.23 21.63
N ASP A 80 -16.08 18.59 20.89
CA ASP A 80 -17.01 17.59 21.39
C ASP A 80 -16.30 16.24 21.55
N GLN A 81 -15.77 16.02 22.76
CA GLN A 81 -15.21 14.76 23.24
C GLN A 81 -16.22 13.59 23.29
N THR A 82 -17.45 13.80 22.82
CA THR A 82 -18.56 12.84 22.82
C THR A 82 -18.69 12.05 21.51
N TYR A 83 -18.05 12.49 20.43
CA TYR A 83 -18.08 11.77 19.15
C TYR A 83 -17.10 10.59 19.17
N THR A 84 -17.61 9.38 19.35
CA THR A 84 -16.84 8.13 19.38
C THR A 84 -16.71 7.47 18.01
N GLY A 85 -17.21 8.10 16.95
CA GLY A 85 -17.15 7.61 15.58
C GLY A 85 -15.73 7.58 15.00
N VAL A 86 -15.56 6.83 13.90
CA VAL A 86 -14.32 6.81 13.10
C VAL A 86 -14.50 7.74 11.91
N GLU A 87 -13.53 8.61 11.65
CA GLU A 87 -13.53 9.48 10.48
C GLU A 87 -12.55 8.95 9.43
N ILE A 88 -13.00 8.76 8.19
CA ILE A 88 -12.14 8.36 7.07
C ILE A 88 -11.93 9.59 6.17
N VAL A 89 -10.68 10.00 6.02
CA VAL A 89 -10.26 11.14 5.21
C VAL A 89 -9.60 10.62 3.94
N ILE A 90 -10.23 10.89 2.80
CA ILE A 90 -9.71 10.57 1.47
C ILE A 90 -8.90 11.77 0.98
N ILE A 91 -7.63 11.53 0.64
CA ILE A 91 -6.72 12.54 0.09
C ILE A 91 -6.52 12.21 -1.40
N PRO A 92 -7.06 13.03 -2.31
CA PRO A 92 -6.79 12.88 -3.72
C PRO A 92 -5.32 13.18 -4.01
N GLN A 93 -4.72 12.40 -4.91
CA GLN A 93 -3.37 12.62 -5.46
C GLN A 93 -2.25 12.85 -4.42
N VAL A 94 -1.96 11.87 -3.58
CA VAL A 94 -0.87 11.98 -2.57
C VAL A 94 0.51 12.20 -3.20
N HIS A 95 0.70 11.80 -4.46
CA HIS A 95 1.96 11.92 -5.19
C HIS A 95 2.29 13.35 -5.67
N THR A 96 1.31 14.27 -5.72
CA THR A 96 1.52 15.66 -6.18
C THR A 96 1.77 16.64 -5.03
N LEU A 97 1.68 16.18 -3.78
CA LEU A 97 1.83 17.03 -2.60
C LEU A 97 3.24 17.59 -2.46
N SER A 98 3.33 18.89 -2.15
CA SER A 98 4.59 19.56 -1.81
C SER A 98 5.16 19.06 -0.48
N LYS A 99 6.46 19.27 -0.23
CA LYS A 99 7.12 18.81 1.01
C LYS A 99 6.45 19.37 2.28
N ASP A 100 6.01 20.62 2.24
CA ASP A 100 5.34 21.27 3.37
C ASP A 100 3.96 20.66 3.65
N GLU A 101 3.20 20.36 2.60
CA GLU A 101 1.91 19.68 2.70
C GLU A 101 2.04 18.25 3.23
N GLN A 102 3.06 17.51 2.75
CA GLN A 102 3.38 16.18 3.28
C GLN A 102 3.70 16.25 4.79
N ASN A 103 4.42 17.29 5.24
CA ASN A 103 4.80 17.48 6.65
C ASN A 103 3.57 17.76 7.53
N VAL A 104 2.63 18.54 7.02
CA VAL A 104 1.34 18.80 7.69
C VAL A 104 0.53 17.51 7.78
N LEU A 105 0.44 16.75 6.67
CA LEU A 105 -0.26 15.47 6.63
C LEU A 105 0.27 14.48 7.67
N VAL A 106 1.59 14.31 7.76
CA VAL A 106 2.16 13.39 8.75
C VAL A 106 1.90 13.84 10.18
N ARG A 107 1.94 15.15 10.46
CA ARG A 107 1.52 15.67 11.77
C ARG A 107 0.06 15.33 12.07
N MET A 108 -0.83 15.44 11.09
CA MET A 108 -2.24 15.06 11.24
C MET A 108 -2.41 13.55 11.45
N MET A 109 -1.70 12.69 10.71
CA MET A 109 -1.73 11.23 10.88
C MET A 109 -1.23 10.83 12.26
N MET A 110 -0.16 11.45 12.77
CA MET A 110 0.33 11.17 14.12
C MET A 110 -0.65 11.64 15.20
N ALA A 111 -1.25 12.83 15.04
CA ALA A 111 -2.23 13.36 15.99
C ALA A 111 -3.52 12.51 16.02
N SER A 112 -3.93 11.96 14.88
CA SER A 112 -5.13 11.11 14.76
C SER A 112 -5.06 9.77 15.50
N GLN A 113 -3.85 9.32 15.85
CA GLN A 113 -3.66 8.11 16.66
C GLN A 113 -3.92 8.37 18.15
N VAL A 114 -3.87 9.64 18.59
CA VAL A 114 -3.97 10.06 19.99
C VAL A 114 -5.31 10.73 20.27
N LEU A 115 -5.83 11.52 19.32
CA LEU A 115 -7.07 12.27 19.48
C LEU A 115 -8.31 11.43 19.11
N ARG A 116 -9.44 11.74 19.76
CA ARG A 116 -10.77 11.25 19.37
C ARG A 116 -11.52 12.36 18.63
N PRO A 117 -12.25 12.07 17.54
CA PRO A 117 -12.49 10.75 16.92
C PRO A 117 -11.24 10.17 16.23
N ALA A 118 -11.20 8.85 16.10
CA ALA A 118 -10.08 8.17 15.42
C ALA A 118 -10.16 8.49 13.92
N ARG A 119 -9.11 9.12 13.37
CA ARG A 119 -9.07 9.49 11.95
C ARG A 119 -8.18 8.53 11.17
N LEU A 120 -8.72 7.95 10.12
CA LEU A 120 -8.00 7.10 9.17
C LEU A 120 -7.87 7.84 7.85
N PHE A 121 -6.79 7.57 7.12
CA PHE A 121 -6.45 8.30 5.91
C PHE A 121 -6.31 7.32 4.76
N ILE A 122 -6.94 7.64 3.62
CA ILE A 122 -6.81 6.90 2.37
C ILE A 122 -6.18 7.84 1.35
N GLY A 123 -4.95 7.53 0.94
CA GLY A 123 -4.24 8.28 -0.08
C GLY A 123 -4.54 7.73 -1.47
N MET A 124 -5.10 8.55 -2.37
CA MET A 124 -5.37 8.13 -3.74
C MET A 124 -4.19 8.45 -4.66
N ILE A 125 -3.86 7.52 -5.55
CA ILE A 125 -2.83 7.68 -6.58
C ILE A 125 -3.42 7.25 -7.92
N SER A 126 -3.51 8.19 -8.85
CA SER A 126 -3.86 7.89 -10.24
C SER A 126 -2.71 7.16 -10.90
N TRP A 127 -3.02 6.11 -11.64
CA TRP A 127 -2.10 5.48 -12.55
C TRP A 127 -2.69 5.50 -13.96
N ASP A 128 -1.89 6.02 -14.89
CA ASP A 128 -2.21 6.10 -16.30
C ASP A 128 -1.32 5.12 -17.08
N THR A 129 -1.93 4.10 -17.68
CA THR A 129 -1.23 3.05 -18.43
C THR A 129 -0.70 3.54 -19.78
N THR A 130 -1.28 4.60 -20.37
CA THR A 130 -0.89 5.08 -21.71
C THR A 130 0.40 5.87 -21.66
N LYS A 131 0.57 6.72 -20.65
CA LYS A 131 1.82 7.45 -20.39
C LYS A 131 3.02 6.53 -20.19
N GLU A 132 2.82 5.29 -19.71
CA GLU A 132 3.92 4.35 -19.53
C GLU A 132 4.48 3.86 -20.86
N SER A 133 3.62 3.69 -21.87
CA SER A 133 4.05 3.29 -23.22
C SER A 133 4.88 4.39 -23.91
N GLU A 134 4.63 5.65 -23.57
CA GLU A 134 5.34 6.81 -24.11
C GLU A 134 6.68 7.09 -23.41
N MET A 135 6.91 6.54 -22.21
CA MET A 135 8.17 6.70 -21.44
C MET A 135 9.31 5.80 -21.93
N SER A 136 9.19 5.18 -23.11
CA SER A 136 10.23 4.31 -23.66
C SER A 136 11.51 5.11 -23.98
N GLY A 137 12.56 4.93 -23.17
CA GLY A 137 13.87 5.54 -23.41
C GLY A 137 14.54 6.14 -22.18
N ASP A 138 13.77 6.53 -21.16
CA ASP A 138 14.31 7.06 -19.89
C ASP A 138 14.22 5.99 -18.80
N ILE A 139 15.38 5.39 -18.49
CA ILE A 139 15.53 4.30 -17.51
C ILE A 139 15.12 4.77 -16.11
N GLU A 140 15.47 6.01 -15.74
CA GLU A 140 15.21 6.52 -14.40
C GLU A 140 13.72 6.76 -14.17
N LEU A 141 13.03 7.31 -15.17
CA LEU A 141 11.57 7.48 -15.13
C LEU A 141 10.84 6.14 -15.17
N ALA A 142 11.29 5.19 -16.00
CA ALA A 142 10.68 3.86 -16.09
C ALA A 142 10.83 3.07 -14.78
N LEU A 143 11.99 3.15 -14.11
CA LEU A 143 12.25 2.45 -12.86
C LEU A 143 11.75 3.19 -11.62
N SER A 144 11.48 4.49 -11.72
CA SER A 144 10.91 5.26 -10.62
C SER A 144 9.62 4.61 -10.10
N SER A 145 9.51 4.51 -8.77
CA SER A 145 8.26 4.11 -8.14
C SER A 145 7.22 5.18 -8.43
N ARG A 146 5.97 4.76 -8.71
CA ARG A 146 4.83 5.67 -8.92
C ARG A 146 4.49 6.50 -7.69
N ILE A 147 5.04 6.13 -6.53
CA ILE A 147 4.97 6.88 -5.29
C ILE A 147 6.20 7.77 -5.20
N THR A 148 6.05 9.03 -5.59
CA THR A 148 7.06 10.07 -5.48
C THR A 148 7.11 10.73 -4.09
N SER A 149 6.24 10.29 -3.17
CA SER A 149 6.22 10.77 -1.79
C SER A 149 7.54 10.44 -1.07
N GLU A 150 7.95 11.32 -0.17
CA GLU A 150 9.14 11.10 0.64
C GLU A 150 8.97 9.86 1.54
N ASP A 151 10.08 9.17 1.82
CA ASP A 151 10.07 7.88 2.52
C ASP A 151 9.30 7.96 3.86
N TRP A 152 9.46 9.05 4.61
CA TRP A 152 8.83 9.20 5.93
C TRP A 152 7.30 9.29 5.86
N LEU A 153 6.70 9.78 4.77
CA LEU A 153 5.24 9.74 4.54
C LEU A 153 4.81 8.36 4.06
N LYS A 154 5.56 7.76 3.13
CA LYS A 154 5.33 6.41 2.59
C LYS A 154 5.19 5.37 3.71
N HIS A 155 6.06 5.42 4.72
CA HIS A 155 6.02 4.54 5.89
C HIS A 155 4.85 4.77 6.86
N LYS A 156 4.07 5.87 6.72
CA LYS A 156 2.85 6.07 7.52
C LYS A 156 1.66 5.32 6.92
N PHE A 157 1.68 5.07 5.62
CA PHE A 157 0.72 4.19 4.99
C PHE A 157 1.09 2.73 5.23
N TRP A 158 0.07 1.88 5.37
CA TRP A 158 0.29 0.49 5.71
C TRP A 158 0.58 -0.36 4.48
N PHE A 159 -0.35 -0.39 3.53
CA PHE A 159 -0.19 -1.06 2.24
C PHE A 159 -1.10 -0.47 1.17
N ALA A 160 -0.92 -0.93 -0.07
CA ALA A 160 -1.62 -0.47 -1.26
C ALA A 160 -2.77 -1.40 -1.65
N CYS A 161 -3.83 -0.83 -2.21
CA CYS A 161 -5.01 -1.52 -2.74
C CYS A 161 -5.27 -1.09 -4.18
N CYS A 162 -5.89 -1.95 -4.98
CA CYS A 162 -6.41 -1.58 -6.30
C CYS A 162 -7.91 -1.26 -6.27
N GLU A 163 -8.38 -0.67 -7.38
CA GLU A 163 -9.78 -0.41 -7.66
C GLU A 163 -10.66 -1.65 -7.43
N PRO A 164 -11.83 -1.51 -6.78
CA PRO A 164 -12.77 -2.61 -6.63
C PRO A 164 -13.27 -3.06 -8.00
N ASN A 165 -13.20 -4.37 -8.27
CA ASN A 165 -13.82 -4.91 -9.48
C ASN A 165 -15.34 -4.65 -9.41
N GLU A 166 -15.93 -4.15 -10.50
CA GLU A 166 -17.38 -3.91 -10.57
C GLU A 166 -18.20 -5.15 -10.18
N ASN A 167 -17.69 -6.35 -10.46
CA ASN A 167 -18.32 -7.61 -10.09
C ASN A 167 -18.31 -7.91 -8.58
N GLU A 168 -17.40 -7.32 -7.79
CA GLU A 168 -17.37 -7.45 -6.34
C GLU A 168 -18.33 -6.49 -5.63
N LEU A 169 -18.70 -5.38 -6.28
CA LEU A 169 -19.72 -4.45 -5.80
C LEU A 169 -21.14 -5.06 -5.85
N PHE A 170 -21.35 -6.08 -6.70
CA PHE A 170 -22.65 -6.72 -6.94
C PHE A 170 -22.70 -8.21 -6.60
N SER A 171 -21.61 -8.83 -6.15
CA SER A 171 -21.65 -10.26 -5.83
C SER A 171 -22.51 -10.50 -4.58
N PRO A 172 -23.61 -11.27 -4.66
CA PRO A 172 -24.45 -11.62 -3.52
C PRO A 172 -23.79 -12.66 -2.59
N LEU A 173 -22.47 -12.88 -2.71
CA LEU A 173 -21.68 -13.75 -1.84
C LEU A 173 -21.31 -13.10 -0.49
N MET A 174 -22.16 -12.18 -0.01
CA MET A 174 -22.28 -11.86 1.42
C MET A 174 -23.25 -12.82 2.13
N GLU A 175 -23.46 -14.03 1.60
CA GLU A 175 -23.97 -15.15 2.38
C GLU A 175 -22.87 -15.65 3.33
N ALA A 176 -22.81 -14.97 4.47
CA ALA A 176 -22.79 -15.54 5.82
C ALA A 176 -22.13 -14.50 6.73
N THR A 177 -22.95 -13.66 7.35
CA THR A 177 -22.88 -13.59 8.81
C THR A 177 -22.88 -15.03 9.31
N PRO A 178 -21.87 -15.41 10.11
CA PRO A 178 -22.23 -16.01 11.37
C PRO A 178 -21.73 -15.07 12.45
N GLU A 179 -22.71 -14.68 13.27
CA GLU A 179 -22.51 -14.29 14.65
C GLU A 179 -21.97 -12.87 14.84
N SER A 180 -22.72 -12.15 15.67
CA SER A 180 -22.34 -10.88 16.28
C SER A 180 -20.82 -10.75 16.49
N PRO A 181 -20.21 -9.60 16.18
CA PRO A 181 -18.83 -9.30 16.58
C PRO A 181 -18.77 -9.12 18.11
N ALA A 182 -18.95 -10.21 18.84
CA ALA A 182 -18.42 -10.34 20.18
C ALA A 182 -16.90 -10.55 20.03
N GLU A 183 -16.20 -9.43 19.86
CA GLU A 183 -14.88 -9.16 20.44
C GLU A 183 -13.74 -10.18 20.23
N LEU A 184 -13.62 -10.81 19.05
CA LEU A 184 -12.33 -11.42 18.70
C LEU A 184 -11.41 -10.32 18.17
N GLN A 185 -10.59 -9.76 19.06
CA GLN A 185 -9.55 -8.83 18.67
C GLN A 185 -8.48 -9.61 17.90
N TYR A 186 -7.92 -9.02 16.85
CA TYR A 186 -6.85 -9.66 16.08
C TYR A 186 -5.61 -9.99 16.94
N THR A 187 -5.47 -9.31 18.09
CA THR A 187 -4.46 -9.57 19.11
C THR A 187 -4.59 -10.94 19.77
N ASP A 188 -5.77 -11.55 19.74
CA ASP A 188 -6.04 -12.86 20.36
C ASP A 188 -5.59 -14.02 19.46
N VAL A 189 -5.25 -13.74 18.20
CA VAL A 189 -4.70 -14.73 17.26
C VAL A 189 -3.29 -15.10 17.68
N HIS A 190 -3.08 -16.38 17.99
CA HIS A 190 -1.79 -16.87 18.46
C HIS A 190 -0.71 -16.80 17.37
N VAL A 191 0.42 -16.21 17.72
CA VAL A 191 1.62 -16.14 16.87
C VAL A 191 2.76 -16.86 17.55
N ASN A 192 3.30 -17.89 16.89
CA ASN A 192 4.48 -18.59 17.36
C ASN A 192 5.74 -17.73 17.14
N ARG A 193 6.71 -17.80 18.06
CA ARG A 193 8.02 -17.13 17.93
C ARG A 193 8.78 -17.52 16.65
N SER A 194 8.55 -18.72 16.10
CA SER A 194 9.10 -19.13 14.81
C SER A 194 8.63 -18.24 13.66
N ILE A 195 7.37 -17.79 13.69
CA ILE A 195 6.82 -16.85 12.69
C ILE A 195 7.49 -15.49 12.79
N HIS A 196 7.78 -15.00 14.00
CA HIS A 196 8.54 -13.76 14.18
C HIS A 196 9.92 -13.83 13.51
N ARG A 197 10.63 -14.95 13.70
CA ARG A 197 11.93 -15.19 13.05
C ARG A 197 11.78 -15.23 11.53
N TYR A 198 10.78 -15.93 11.03
CA TYR A 198 10.50 -16.02 9.60
C TYR A 198 10.28 -14.65 8.95
N ILE A 199 9.49 -13.77 9.59
CA ILE A 199 9.27 -12.40 9.09
C ILE A 199 10.59 -11.61 9.09
N LEU A 200 11.41 -11.73 10.14
CA LEU A 200 12.72 -11.09 10.21
C LEU A 200 13.66 -11.59 9.10
N ASP A 201 13.66 -12.88 8.81
CA ASP A 201 14.47 -13.45 7.74
C ASP A 201 14.02 -12.90 6.38
N VAL A 202 12.71 -12.82 6.11
CA VAL A 202 12.17 -12.17 4.91
C VAL A 202 12.61 -10.71 4.83
N MET A 203 12.50 -9.95 5.93
CA MET A 203 12.94 -8.56 5.98
C MET A 203 14.42 -8.42 5.63
N ILE A 204 15.30 -9.25 6.21
CA ILE A 204 16.75 -9.20 5.93
C ILE A 204 17.02 -9.49 4.45
N HIS A 205 16.38 -10.49 3.87
CA HIS A 205 16.57 -10.84 2.46
C HIS A 205 16.05 -9.74 1.52
N LEU A 206 14.96 -9.06 1.87
CA LEU A 206 14.48 -7.90 1.11
C LEU A 206 15.47 -6.73 1.19
N ARG A 207 16.01 -6.43 2.37
CA ARG A 207 17.01 -5.36 2.56
C ARG A 207 18.30 -5.59 1.78
N MET A 208 18.66 -6.85 1.57
CA MET A 208 19.88 -7.27 0.88
C MET A 208 19.64 -7.66 -0.59
N HIS A 209 18.42 -7.44 -1.10
CA HIS A 209 18.09 -7.81 -2.47
C HIS A 209 18.84 -6.93 -3.48
N LYS A 210 19.40 -7.52 -4.55
CA LYS A 210 20.29 -6.82 -5.49
C LYS A 210 19.64 -5.68 -6.27
N LEU A 211 18.32 -5.74 -6.49
CA LEU A 211 17.57 -4.72 -7.24
C LEU A 211 17.09 -3.55 -6.37
N VAL A 212 17.42 -3.58 -5.09
CA VAL A 212 16.86 -2.71 -4.07
C VAL A 212 17.96 -1.76 -3.57
N ASP A 213 17.60 -0.52 -3.26
CA ASP A 213 18.55 0.47 -2.78
C ASP A 213 19.05 0.12 -1.36
N THR A 214 20.25 -0.43 -1.29
CA THR A 214 20.87 -0.84 -0.03
C THR A 214 21.21 0.33 0.90
N THR A 215 21.36 1.55 0.38
CA THR A 215 21.74 2.72 1.19
C THR A 215 20.65 3.09 2.22
N LYS A 216 19.39 2.85 1.86
CA LYS A 216 18.21 3.03 2.72
C LYS A 216 17.70 1.73 3.33
N GLY A 217 18.49 0.65 3.27
CA GLY A 217 18.02 -0.68 3.66
C GLY A 217 16.79 -1.11 2.87
N GLY A 218 16.74 -0.75 1.59
CA GLY A 218 15.70 -1.14 0.66
C GLY A 218 14.30 -0.63 0.91
N GLY A 219 14.16 0.40 1.74
CA GLY A 219 12.85 0.92 2.16
C GLY A 219 12.13 0.03 3.18
N VAL A 220 12.77 -1.02 3.70
CA VAL A 220 12.15 -1.90 4.70
C VAL A 220 12.45 -1.39 6.11
N HIS A 221 11.52 -0.65 6.72
CA HIS A 221 11.68 -0.11 8.06
C HIS A 221 11.58 -1.19 9.18
N THR A 222 12.10 -0.90 10.37
CA THR A 222 12.07 -1.82 11.53
C THR A 222 10.64 -2.05 12.05
N SER A 223 9.74 -1.09 11.85
CA SER A 223 8.32 -1.22 12.19
C SER A 223 7.56 -2.23 11.33
N ALA A 224 8.12 -2.61 10.18
CA ALA A 224 7.52 -3.57 9.27
C ALA A 224 7.20 -4.91 9.94
N LEU A 225 8.00 -5.36 10.90
CA LEU A 225 7.72 -6.59 11.64
C LEU A 225 6.34 -6.52 12.31
N ARG A 226 6.06 -5.43 13.04
CA ARG A 226 4.78 -5.25 13.74
C ARG A 226 3.61 -5.14 12.75
N ASP A 227 3.84 -4.42 11.67
CA ASP A 227 2.81 -4.16 10.66
C ASP A 227 2.46 -5.43 9.87
N VAL A 228 3.45 -6.25 9.51
CA VAL A 228 3.25 -7.56 8.85
C VAL A 228 2.62 -8.57 9.80
N LEU A 229 3.00 -8.56 11.09
CA LEU A 229 2.37 -9.41 12.10
C LEU A 229 0.88 -9.10 12.24
N ALA A 230 0.51 -7.84 12.41
CA ALA A 230 -0.90 -7.43 12.48
C ALA A 230 -1.67 -7.86 11.23
N LEU A 231 -1.07 -7.69 10.05
CA LEU A 231 -1.69 -8.10 8.79
C LEU A 231 -1.86 -9.63 8.70
N SER A 232 -0.86 -10.39 9.14
CA SER A 232 -0.92 -11.87 9.15
C SER A 232 -1.99 -12.41 10.10
N GLN A 233 -2.21 -11.75 11.25
CA GLN A 233 -3.27 -12.09 12.20
C GLN A 233 -4.65 -11.78 11.61
N LEU A 234 -4.82 -10.63 10.96
CA LEU A 234 -6.08 -10.27 10.29
C LEU A 234 -6.40 -11.21 9.13
N ILE A 235 -5.41 -11.56 8.31
CA ILE A 235 -5.56 -12.53 7.23
C ILE A 235 -6.00 -13.88 7.79
N ALA A 236 -5.34 -14.34 8.86
CA ALA A 236 -5.69 -15.61 9.52
C ALA A 236 -7.14 -15.59 10.01
N LEU A 237 -7.57 -14.50 10.66
CA LEU A 237 -8.88 -14.36 11.27
C LEU A 237 -10.00 -14.19 10.24
N TYR A 238 -9.89 -13.22 9.34
CA TYR A 238 -10.97 -12.83 8.44
C TYR A 238 -11.05 -13.67 7.17
N ARG A 239 -9.89 -14.08 6.61
CA ARG A 239 -9.86 -14.81 5.33
C ARG A 239 -9.86 -16.31 5.54
N PHE A 240 -9.08 -16.80 6.50
CA PHE A 240 -8.93 -18.25 6.75
C PHE A 240 -9.76 -18.75 7.94
N LYS A 241 -10.36 -17.87 8.75
CA LYS A 241 -11.11 -18.21 9.97
C LYS A 241 -10.30 -19.07 10.96
N LYS A 242 -8.99 -18.85 11.04
CA LYS A 242 -8.05 -19.55 11.93
C LYS A 242 -7.61 -18.64 13.08
N ARG A 243 -7.46 -19.21 14.27
CA ARG A 243 -6.97 -18.52 15.49
C ARG A 243 -5.45 -18.59 15.68
N PHE A 244 -4.72 -19.05 14.67
CA PHE A 244 -3.26 -19.12 14.69
C PHE A 244 -2.68 -18.70 13.33
N VAL A 245 -1.48 -18.12 13.36
CA VAL A 245 -0.77 -17.69 12.15
C VAL A 245 0.08 -18.83 11.59
N THR A 246 -0.03 -19.08 10.29
CA THR A 246 0.80 -20.03 9.54
C THR A 246 1.75 -19.28 8.61
N PRO A 247 2.84 -19.92 8.13
CA PRO A 247 3.75 -19.29 7.16
C PRO A 247 3.07 -18.86 5.87
N GLU A 248 1.98 -19.53 5.45
CA GLU A 248 1.21 -19.14 4.27
C GLU A 248 0.54 -17.76 4.46
N HIS A 249 -0.01 -17.51 5.65
CA HIS A 249 -0.60 -16.21 5.97
C HIS A 249 0.47 -15.10 5.96
N VAL A 250 1.68 -15.42 6.41
CA VAL A 250 2.82 -14.49 6.37
C VAL A 250 3.23 -14.18 4.94
N LYS A 251 3.36 -15.20 4.07
CA LYS A 251 3.67 -14.99 2.65
C LYS A 251 2.66 -14.08 1.97
N LEU A 252 1.37 -14.26 2.25
CA LEU A 252 0.31 -13.38 1.75
C LEU A 252 0.47 -11.95 2.30
N ALA A 253 0.67 -11.80 3.61
CA ALA A 253 0.86 -10.51 4.26
C ALA A 253 2.07 -9.75 3.69
N CYS A 254 3.20 -10.44 3.50
CA CYS A 254 4.41 -9.89 2.89
C CYS A 254 4.16 -9.42 1.44
N THR A 255 3.40 -10.19 0.68
CA THR A 255 3.03 -9.85 -0.71
C THR A 255 2.17 -8.59 -0.78
N TRP A 256 1.39 -8.29 0.27
CA TRP A 256 0.55 -7.10 0.31
C TRP A 256 1.28 -5.88 0.88
N TYR A 257 2.08 -6.08 1.93
CA TYR A 257 2.75 -5.00 2.65
C TYR A 257 3.98 -4.46 1.91
N PHE A 258 4.93 -5.33 1.56
CA PHE A 258 6.25 -4.88 1.10
C PHE A 258 6.29 -4.16 -0.26
N PRO A 259 5.43 -4.44 -1.26
CA PRO A 259 5.50 -3.72 -2.53
C PRO A 259 5.34 -2.21 -2.36
N LEU A 260 4.56 -1.78 -1.37
CA LEU A 260 4.41 -0.36 -1.07
C LEU A 260 5.71 0.25 -0.55
N HIS A 261 6.52 -0.48 0.22
CA HIS A 261 7.64 0.06 0.99
C HIS A 261 9.00 -0.05 0.30
N ILE A 262 9.15 -1.03 -0.60
CA ILE A 262 10.43 -1.27 -1.30
C ILE A 262 10.84 -0.07 -2.15
N GLU A 263 12.15 0.19 -2.17
CA GLU A 263 12.79 1.17 -3.04
C GLU A 263 13.74 0.48 -4.02
N ILE A 264 13.47 0.65 -5.30
CA ILE A 264 14.20 0.01 -6.40
C ILE A 264 15.32 0.93 -6.88
N LEU A 265 16.43 0.32 -7.30
CA LEU A 265 17.53 1.02 -7.97
C LEU A 265 17.04 1.67 -9.28
N LYS A 266 17.24 2.98 -9.38
CA LYS A 266 16.94 3.79 -10.58
C LYS A 266 18.16 4.03 -11.47
N ALA A 267 19.35 4.07 -10.86
CA ALA A 267 20.61 4.42 -11.52
C ALA A 267 21.75 3.50 -11.05
N SER A 268 22.74 3.30 -11.92
CA SER A 268 23.93 2.50 -11.63
C SER A 268 24.74 3.05 -10.45
N THR A 269 24.69 4.36 -10.21
CA THR A 269 25.37 5.04 -9.10
C THR A 269 24.84 4.65 -7.72
N MET A 270 23.60 4.14 -7.64
CA MET A 270 23.00 3.69 -6.38
C MET A 270 23.34 2.23 -6.05
N ASP A 271 23.90 1.48 -7.01
CA ASP A 271 24.34 0.11 -6.76
C ASP A 271 25.69 0.10 -6.03
N ALA A 272 25.71 -0.53 -4.84
CA ALA A 272 26.92 -0.72 -4.07
C ALA A 272 28.00 -1.52 -4.82
N SER A 273 27.61 -2.37 -5.78
CA SER A 273 28.55 -3.18 -6.57
C SER A 273 29.52 -2.34 -7.40
N VAL A 274 29.11 -1.12 -7.81
CA VAL A 274 29.95 -0.18 -8.56
C VAL A 274 31.11 0.31 -7.69
N LEU A 275 30.88 0.54 -6.39
CA LEU A 275 31.94 0.90 -5.43
C LEU A 275 32.99 -0.21 -5.29
N TYR A 276 32.62 -1.46 -5.52
CA TYR A 276 33.51 -2.62 -5.47
C TYR A 276 34.11 -2.99 -6.83
N GLY A 277 34.02 -2.10 -7.83
CA GLY A 277 34.70 -2.25 -9.13
C GLY A 277 33.86 -2.90 -10.24
N SER A 278 32.54 -3.02 -10.05
CA SER A 278 31.65 -3.43 -11.15
C SER A 278 31.60 -2.34 -12.21
N ARG A 279 31.51 -2.73 -13.49
CA ARG A 279 31.43 -1.77 -14.60
C ARG A 279 30.04 -1.12 -14.63
N PRO A 280 29.92 0.22 -14.53
CA PRO A 280 28.63 0.89 -14.46
C PRO A 280 27.78 0.66 -15.72
N GLU A 281 28.42 0.56 -16.89
CA GLU A 281 27.77 0.29 -18.18
C GLU A 281 26.97 -1.03 -18.19
N LEU A 282 27.50 -2.06 -17.52
CA LEU A 282 26.82 -3.37 -17.45
C LEU A 282 25.62 -3.33 -16.50
N VAL A 283 25.74 -2.60 -15.39
CA VAL A 283 24.65 -2.39 -14.44
C VAL A 283 23.53 -1.60 -15.10
N GLU A 284 23.87 -0.55 -15.84
CA GLU A 284 22.90 0.24 -16.60
C GLU A 284 22.22 -0.57 -17.71
N GLY A 285 22.97 -1.43 -18.41
CA GLY A 285 22.40 -2.37 -19.37
C GLY A 285 21.39 -3.34 -18.74
N MET A 286 21.69 -3.86 -17.54
CA MET A 286 20.77 -4.71 -16.79
C MET A 286 19.52 -3.94 -16.34
N LEU A 287 19.69 -2.73 -15.81
CA LEU A 287 18.57 -1.85 -15.40
C LEU A 287 17.66 -1.52 -16.57
N LYS A 288 18.23 -1.29 -17.76
CA LYS A 288 17.46 -1.08 -19.00
C LYS A 288 16.59 -2.28 -19.36
N CYS A 289 17.16 -3.49 -19.35
CA CYS A 289 16.36 -4.71 -19.60
C CYS A 289 15.23 -4.88 -18.58
N ILE A 290 15.47 -4.54 -17.31
CA ILE A 290 14.44 -4.59 -16.27
C ILE A 290 13.35 -3.54 -16.51
N ALA A 291 13.73 -2.34 -16.94
CA ALA A 291 12.78 -1.29 -17.30
C ALA A 291 11.87 -1.73 -18.45
N ASP A 292 12.43 -2.34 -19.49
CA ASP A 292 11.65 -2.86 -20.64
C ASP A 292 10.67 -3.97 -20.20
N VAL A 293 11.10 -4.86 -19.30
CA VAL A 293 10.24 -5.90 -18.71
C VAL A 293 9.14 -5.27 -17.85
N LYS A 294 9.46 -4.24 -17.06
CA LYS A 294 8.46 -3.53 -16.25
C LYS A 294 7.40 -2.92 -17.16
N LEU A 295 7.79 -2.18 -18.20
CA LEU A 295 6.84 -1.51 -19.10
C LEU A 295 5.93 -2.51 -19.83
N SER A 296 6.49 -3.61 -20.37
CA SER A 296 5.69 -4.64 -21.05
C SER A 296 4.73 -5.37 -20.12
N LYS A 297 5.17 -5.76 -18.92
CA LYS A 297 4.36 -6.56 -17.98
C LYS A 297 3.40 -5.76 -17.12
N THR A 298 3.67 -4.48 -16.90
CA THR A 298 2.80 -3.61 -16.11
C THR A 298 1.46 -3.38 -16.83
N VAL A 299 1.47 -3.28 -18.16
CA VAL A 299 0.26 -3.25 -19.00
C VAL A 299 -0.52 -4.58 -18.95
N GLU A 300 0.18 -5.71 -19.00
CA GLU A 300 -0.48 -7.03 -18.97
C GLU A 300 -1.10 -7.37 -17.60
N THR A 301 -0.47 -6.92 -16.51
CA THR A 301 -0.84 -7.34 -15.14
C THR A 301 -1.70 -6.34 -14.39
N GLU A 302 -1.88 -5.12 -14.91
CA GLU A 302 -2.63 -4.04 -14.27
C GLU A 302 -2.17 -3.81 -12.80
N ASN A 303 -0.85 -3.90 -12.55
CA ASN A 303 -0.27 -3.61 -11.24
C ASN A 303 0.81 -2.51 -11.30
N PRO A 304 0.61 -1.36 -10.62
CA PRO A 304 1.57 -0.24 -10.66
C PRO A 304 2.87 -0.54 -9.89
N LEU A 305 2.86 -1.55 -9.01
CA LEU A 305 3.97 -1.99 -8.16
C LEU A 305 4.50 -3.37 -8.60
N PHE A 306 4.43 -3.64 -9.91
CA PHE A 306 4.78 -4.95 -10.47
C PHE A 306 6.20 -5.37 -10.10
N LEU A 307 7.20 -4.48 -10.30
CA LEU A 307 8.59 -4.83 -10.09
C LEU A 307 8.90 -5.08 -8.61
N GLU A 308 8.34 -4.26 -7.72
CA GLU A 308 8.41 -4.43 -6.26
C GLU A 308 7.77 -5.77 -5.85
N THR A 309 6.63 -6.12 -6.46
CA THR A 309 5.95 -7.40 -6.21
C THR A 309 6.80 -8.60 -6.64
N VAL A 310 7.47 -8.51 -7.79
CA VAL A 310 8.37 -9.57 -8.28
C VAL A 310 9.56 -9.76 -7.34
N VAL A 311 10.16 -8.68 -6.85
CA VAL A 311 11.24 -8.73 -5.85
C VAL A 311 10.79 -9.45 -4.58
N VAL A 312 9.59 -9.12 -4.08
CA VAL A 312 9.04 -9.79 -2.90
C VAL A 312 8.83 -11.28 -3.15
N GLN A 313 8.30 -11.65 -4.32
CA GLN A 313 8.08 -13.06 -4.66
C GLN A 313 9.38 -13.84 -4.76
N ASP A 314 10.43 -13.28 -5.37
CA ASP A 314 11.74 -13.90 -5.44
C ASP A 314 12.29 -14.21 -4.04
N VAL A 315 12.18 -13.25 -3.11
CA VAL A 315 12.59 -13.45 -1.72
C VAL A 315 11.73 -14.51 -1.02
N LEU A 316 10.41 -14.45 -1.13
CA LEU A 316 9.51 -15.42 -0.49
C LEU A 316 9.68 -16.86 -0.99
N ASN A 317 10.18 -17.02 -2.22
CA ASN A 317 10.51 -18.33 -2.79
C ASN A 317 11.85 -18.87 -2.27
N LYS A 318 12.79 -18.00 -1.89
CA LYS A 318 14.11 -18.37 -1.36
C LYS A 318 14.10 -18.61 0.15
N VAL A 319 13.31 -17.84 0.91
CA VAL A 319 13.26 -17.97 2.37
C VAL A 319 12.37 -19.16 2.76
N VAL A 320 13.00 -20.19 3.32
CA VAL A 320 12.33 -21.42 3.77
C VAL A 320 11.49 -21.13 5.01
N PRO A 321 10.19 -21.48 5.02
CA PRO A 321 9.34 -21.30 6.19
C PRO A 321 9.75 -22.24 7.33
N PRO A 322 9.48 -21.86 8.60
CA PRO A 322 9.72 -22.74 9.73
C PRO A 322 8.82 -23.97 9.63
N VAL A 323 9.42 -25.15 9.85
CA VAL A 323 8.74 -26.46 9.97
C VAL A 323 8.15 -26.59 11.37
#